data_AF-E7RQY0-F1
#
_entry.id   AF-E7RQY0-F1
#
_cell.length_a   1.000
_cell.length_b   1.000
_cell.length_c   1.000
_cell.angle_alpha   90.00
_cell.angle_beta   90.00
_cell.angle_gamma   90.00
#
_symmetry.space_group_name_H-M   'P 1'
#
loop_
_entity.id
_entity.type
_entity.pdbx_description
1 polymer ?
#
loop_
_entity_poly.entity_id
_entity_poly.type
_entity_poly.pdbx_seq_one_letter_code
_entity_poly.pdbx_strand_id
1 'polypeptide(L)'
;MGYIELMLLICTVCAFATLASYFVWKGYLRAKQNRYSNSPNDNRRIIRRALRTLNCKPVWKKENEDTFADYEYQGGSFRIRLNKNSPFARLSYLSIYSVHAEQLELMRNICNQCNLNTDNCRIIYTIENANGTAYVHIVSGLLLNDITSSLLLKRTMEDMFLWKNVFVKRFEEMIKDAETIGFTDIERTGMDIGRNIYLVREQEMLHQETGSEWREQPDEGITIKRLFAKALGISHFLPIRMTVVTDDRNVRKVDADRISELELSAELIAEGKFVHRTATLFLSYFDRIMAEKERRLIIHLSAEQGDERTLYYRITVTQLPLSAQKANPVGTDNNKTIALSTLAAHDLRPAQRRTDEFRYLWKEAMAKLGHEGIDSLTDEERLLVACVNPQMGYYLYRGKMLFNRKCFVEAVALLEYVYHTLQQYLPQQQPEMQQYFFEVSYMIGYCYNALHQYDRSYYYLELLLPLHNIIYTEEYINCMVNGGDLRAYGIIEGLLQELSNLPEKEKVKNYFEPFRNFLKRRKAYILVERKSYDEAERMLRKMIDEPENADFAIHELAYIQKKKEAK
;
A
#
# COMPACT_ATOMS: atom_id res chain seq x y z
N MET A 1 -34.35 -34.52 -69.08
CA MET A 1 -33.64 -33.23 -69.12
C MET A 1 -33.04 -33.06 -70.50
N GLY A 2 -33.42 -32.00 -71.20
CA GLY A 2 -32.97 -31.73 -72.56
C GLY A 2 -31.50 -31.28 -72.57
N TYR A 3 -30.79 -31.54 -73.66
CA TYR A 3 -29.39 -31.16 -73.86
C TYR A 3 -29.10 -29.67 -73.52
N ILE A 4 -30.11 -28.82 -73.69
CA ILE A 4 -30.07 -27.38 -73.37
C ILE A 4 -30.03 -27.12 -71.85
N GLU A 5 -30.79 -27.88 -71.06
CA GLU A 5 -30.80 -27.73 -69.59
C GLU A 5 -29.47 -28.17 -68.98
N LEU A 6 -28.85 -29.21 -69.55
CA LEU A 6 -27.52 -29.66 -69.13
C LEU A 6 -26.45 -28.61 -69.45
N MET A 7 -26.51 -27.98 -70.63
CA MET A 7 -25.58 -26.91 -71.01
C MET A 7 -25.74 -25.66 -70.14
N LEU A 8 -26.98 -25.27 -69.79
CA LEU A 8 -27.24 -24.15 -68.87
C LEU A 8 -26.71 -24.45 -67.45
N LEU A 9 -26.86 -25.69 -66.98
CA LEU A 9 -26.31 -26.12 -65.70
C LEU A 9 -24.76 -26.06 -65.70
N ILE A 10 -24.13 -26.53 -66.77
CA ILE A 10 -22.66 -26.49 -66.89
C ILE A 10 -22.16 -25.04 -66.93
N CYS A 11 -22.78 -24.17 -67.74
CA CYS A 11 -22.39 -22.76 -67.83
C CYS A 11 -22.57 -22.02 -66.50
N THR A 12 -23.65 -22.28 -65.76
CA THR A 12 -23.88 -21.66 -64.45
C THR A 12 -22.86 -22.14 -63.42
N VAL A 13 -22.55 -23.44 -63.36
CA VAL A 13 -21.50 -23.99 -62.48
C VAL A 13 -20.12 -23.41 -62.82
N CYS A 14 -19.77 -23.27 -64.11
CA CYS A 14 -18.52 -22.63 -64.53
C CYS A 14 -18.46 -21.14 -64.15
N ALA A 15 -19.58 -20.41 -64.25
CA ALA A 15 -19.66 -19.02 -63.82
C ALA A 15 -19.46 -18.87 -62.30
N PHE A 16 -20.05 -19.75 -61.49
CA PHE A 16 -19.85 -19.74 -60.04
C PHE A 16 -18.41 -20.12 -59.66
N ALA A 17 -17.83 -21.12 -60.33
CA ALA A 17 -16.44 -21.54 -60.09
C ALA A 17 -15.43 -20.44 -60.43
N THR A 18 -15.63 -19.72 -61.54
CA THR A 18 -14.77 -18.59 -61.92
C THR A 18 -14.92 -17.41 -60.97
N LEU A 19 -16.14 -17.09 -60.52
CA LEU A 19 -16.38 -16.03 -59.54
C LEU A 19 -15.72 -16.37 -58.18
N ALA A 20 -15.87 -17.61 -57.70
CA ALA A 20 -15.23 -18.10 -56.48
C ALA A 20 -13.70 -18.03 -56.58
N SER A 21 -13.14 -18.46 -57.71
CA SER A 21 -11.70 -18.40 -57.98
C SER A 21 -11.18 -16.95 -57.97
N TYR A 22 -11.94 -16.00 -58.54
CA TYR A 22 -11.60 -14.58 -58.50
C TYR A 22 -11.62 -14.01 -57.07
N PHE A 23 -12.60 -14.36 -56.24
CA PHE A 23 -12.64 -13.92 -54.84
C PHE A 23 -11.51 -14.52 -54.00
N VAL A 24 -11.17 -15.80 -54.21
CA VAL A 24 -10.02 -16.46 -53.56
C VAL A 24 -8.70 -15.82 -54.00
N TRP A 25 -8.52 -15.55 -55.29
CA TRP A 25 -7.33 -14.88 -55.81
C TRP A 25 -7.20 -13.43 -55.30
N LYS A 26 -8.31 -12.68 -55.24
CA LYS A 26 -8.36 -11.34 -54.66
C LYS A 26 -8.07 -11.34 -53.15
N GLY A 27 -8.57 -12.34 -52.42
CA GLY A 27 -8.26 -12.58 -51.01
C GLY A 27 -6.77 -12.90 -50.80
N TYR A 28 -6.20 -13.76 -51.65
CA TYR A 28 -4.78 -14.12 -51.63
C TYR A 28 -3.87 -12.93 -51.95
N LEU A 29 -4.24 -12.09 -52.92
CA LEU A 29 -3.51 -10.85 -53.25
C LEU A 29 -3.54 -9.84 -52.09
N ARG A 30 -4.70 -9.66 -51.42
CA ARG A 30 -4.81 -8.83 -50.21
C ARG A 30 -3.97 -9.38 -49.06
N ALA A 31 -3.99 -10.70 -48.83
CA ALA A 31 -3.16 -11.35 -47.81
C ALA A 31 -1.65 -11.23 -48.10
N LYS A 32 -1.25 -11.24 -49.38
CA LYS A 32 0.13 -11.04 -49.81
C LYS A 32 0.58 -9.57 -49.63
N GLN A 33 -0.32 -8.60 -49.79
CA GLN A 33 -0.05 -7.17 -49.59
C GLN A 33 -0.04 -6.74 -48.11
N ASN A 34 -0.74 -7.46 -47.23
CA ASN A 34 -0.74 -7.22 -45.78
C ASN A 34 0.42 -7.92 -45.03
N ARG A 35 1.43 -8.42 -45.74
CA ARG A 35 2.60 -9.04 -45.09
C ARG A 35 3.39 -7.98 -44.33
N TYR A 36 3.58 -8.22 -43.04
CA TYR A 36 4.55 -7.49 -42.24
C TYR A 36 5.96 -7.76 -42.75
N SER A 37 6.83 -6.79 -42.55
CA SER A 37 8.23 -6.91 -42.93
C SER A 37 8.92 -8.03 -42.14
N ASN A 38 9.60 -8.92 -42.86
CA ASN A 38 10.36 -10.03 -42.30
C ASN A 38 11.87 -9.83 -42.39
N SER A 39 12.34 -8.67 -42.87
CA SER A 39 13.78 -8.38 -42.98
C SER A 39 14.11 -6.90 -42.73
N PRO A 40 15.30 -6.58 -42.20
CA PRO A 40 15.76 -5.19 -42.03
C PRO A 40 15.80 -4.39 -43.34
N ASN A 41 16.06 -5.07 -44.47
CA ASN A 41 16.10 -4.44 -45.79
C ASN A 41 14.69 -4.05 -46.28
N ASP A 42 13.69 -4.90 -46.01
CA ASP A 42 12.29 -4.58 -46.29
C ASP A 42 11.79 -3.42 -45.42
N ASN A 43 12.13 -3.44 -44.12
CA ASN A 43 11.86 -2.33 -43.20
C ASN A 43 12.46 -1.00 -43.70
N ARG A 44 13.72 -1.03 -44.16
CA ARG A 44 14.39 0.15 -44.73
C ARG A 44 13.68 0.69 -45.98
N ARG A 45 13.21 -0.20 -46.86
CA ARG A 45 12.45 0.18 -48.07
C ARG A 45 11.11 0.83 -47.69
N ILE A 46 10.37 0.22 -46.76
CA ILE A 46 9.07 0.70 -46.30
C ILE A 46 9.21 2.08 -45.64
N ILE A 47 10.18 2.25 -44.73
CA ILE A 47 10.45 3.53 -44.07
C ILE A 47 10.82 4.61 -45.07
N ARG A 48 11.69 4.32 -46.04
CA ARG A 48 12.08 5.30 -47.06
C ARG A 48 10.87 5.80 -47.87
N ARG A 49 9.95 4.90 -48.23
CA ARG A 49 8.70 5.28 -48.92
C ARG A 49 7.82 6.13 -48.01
N ALA A 50 7.59 5.67 -46.77
CA ALA A 50 6.72 6.34 -45.82
C ALA A 50 7.22 7.75 -45.45
N LEU A 51 8.50 7.92 -45.15
CA LEU A 51 9.10 9.22 -44.85
C LEU A 51 9.06 10.17 -46.04
N ARG A 52 9.21 9.65 -47.27
CA ARG A 52 9.05 10.46 -48.48
C ARG A 52 7.62 10.99 -48.63
N THR A 53 6.61 10.17 -48.32
CA THR A 53 5.19 10.60 -48.29
C THR A 53 4.94 11.68 -47.24
N LEU A 54 5.70 11.66 -46.13
CA LEU A 54 5.63 12.67 -45.06
C LEU A 54 6.55 13.88 -45.30
N ASN A 55 7.17 13.99 -46.48
CA ASN A 55 8.13 15.05 -46.84
C ASN A 55 9.38 15.12 -45.93
N CYS A 56 9.76 14.02 -45.29
CA CYS A 56 10.98 13.92 -44.48
C CYS A 56 12.18 13.45 -45.31
N LYS A 57 13.38 13.99 -44.99
CA LYS A 57 14.65 13.62 -45.62
C LYS A 57 15.56 12.91 -44.61
N PRO A 58 15.54 11.56 -44.54
CA PRO A 58 16.33 10.83 -43.56
C PRO A 58 17.82 10.73 -43.93
N VAL A 59 18.67 10.97 -42.93
CA VAL A 59 20.11 10.69 -42.95
C VAL A 59 20.33 9.29 -42.39
N TRP A 60 20.83 8.38 -43.24
CA TRP A 60 21.06 6.99 -42.87
C TRP A 60 22.47 6.78 -42.32
N LYS A 61 22.57 6.17 -41.15
CA LYS A 61 23.84 5.77 -40.52
C LYS A 61 23.82 4.28 -40.22
N LYS A 62 24.99 3.66 -40.19
CA LYS A 62 25.16 2.27 -39.78
C LYS A 62 26.16 2.24 -38.64
N GLU A 63 25.73 1.71 -37.49
CA GLU A 63 26.57 1.55 -36.31
C GLU A 63 26.42 0.09 -35.86
N ASN A 64 27.54 -0.63 -35.81
CA ASN A 64 27.57 -2.07 -35.54
C ASN A 64 26.66 -2.87 -36.50
N GLU A 65 25.80 -3.73 -35.95
CA GLU A 65 24.82 -4.52 -36.72
C GLU A 65 23.51 -3.76 -37.03
N ASP A 66 23.35 -2.55 -36.50
CA ASP A 66 22.10 -1.78 -36.59
C ASP A 66 22.16 -0.66 -37.63
N THR A 67 20.99 -0.34 -38.19
CA THR A 67 20.83 0.77 -39.14
C THR A 67 19.93 1.84 -38.54
N PHE A 68 20.38 3.09 -38.62
CA PHE A 68 19.69 4.25 -38.07
C PHE A 68 19.25 5.20 -39.18
N ALA A 69 18.10 5.82 -39.02
CA ALA A 69 17.61 6.92 -39.86
C ALA A 69 17.28 8.12 -38.96
N ASP A 70 18.10 9.17 -39.04
CA ASP A 70 17.87 10.44 -38.36
C ASP A 70 17.11 11.39 -39.29
N TYR A 71 16.05 12.04 -38.81
CA TYR A 71 15.28 13.01 -39.59
C TYR A 71 14.51 13.97 -38.70
N GLU A 72 14.08 15.08 -39.30
CA GLU A 72 13.20 16.04 -38.64
C GLU A 72 11.77 15.91 -39.17
N TYR A 73 10.81 16.10 -38.28
CA TYR A 73 9.39 16.17 -38.60
C TYR A 73 8.72 17.20 -37.70
N GLN A 74 8.10 18.24 -38.28
CA GLN A 74 7.39 19.31 -37.55
C GLN A 74 8.21 19.95 -36.41
N GLY A 75 9.53 20.10 -36.59
CA GLY A 75 10.43 20.67 -35.59
C GLY A 75 10.89 19.70 -34.48
N GLY A 76 10.45 18.43 -34.52
CA GLY A 76 10.94 17.37 -33.65
C GLY A 76 12.07 16.55 -34.30
N SER A 77 13.07 16.17 -33.50
CA SER A 77 14.21 15.34 -33.90
C SER A 77 13.92 13.85 -33.68
N PHE A 78 13.75 13.11 -34.78
CA PHE A 78 13.39 11.70 -34.75
C PHE A 78 14.53 10.80 -35.23
N ARG A 79 14.59 9.61 -34.64
CA ARG A 79 15.50 8.52 -35.02
C ARG A 79 14.72 7.23 -35.15
N ILE A 80 14.91 6.51 -36.26
CA ILE A 80 14.44 5.12 -36.39
C ILE A 80 15.63 4.17 -36.36
N ARG A 81 15.61 3.20 -35.44
CA ARG A 81 16.58 2.11 -35.34
C ARG A 81 15.99 0.82 -35.91
N LEU A 82 16.73 0.20 -36.82
CA LEU A 82 16.46 -1.12 -37.39
C LEU A 82 17.47 -2.11 -36.84
N ASN A 83 16.97 -3.09 -36.09
CA ASN A 83 17.79 -4.17 -35.55
C ASN A 83 17.70 -5.40 -36.46
N LYS A 84 18.84 -6.04 -36.72
CA LYS A 84 18.95 -7.25 -37.56
C LYS A 84 18.16 -8.44 -37.02
N ASN A 85 18.02 -8.54 -35.69
CA ASN A 85 17.40 -9.67 -34.98
C ASN A 85 15.96 -9.38 -34.53
N SER A 86 15.35 -8.27 -34.95
CA SER A 86 13.98 -7.90 -34.57
C SER A 86 13.16 -7.48 -35.78
N PRO A 87 11.90 -7.95 -35.90
CA PRO A 87 10.99 -7.46 -36.94
C PRO A 87 10.53 -6.02 -36.67
N PHE A 88 10.68 -5.51 -35.44
CA PHE A 88 10.24 -4.18 -35.04
C PHE A 88 11.27 -3.10 -35.37
N ALA A 89 10.79 -2.00 -35.93
CA ALA A 89 11.55 -0.76 -36.02
C ALA A 89 11.30 0.07 -34.76
N ARG A 90 12.35 0.59 -34.11
CA ARG A 90 12.18 1.47 -32.95
C ARG A 90 12.22 2.93 -33.41
N LEU A 91 11.11 3.63 -33.25
CA LEU A 91 11.03 5.08 -33.42
C LEU A 91 11.37 5.77 -32.10
N SER A 92 12.19 6.82 -32.15
CA SER A 92 12.61 7.62 -31.00
C SER A 92 12.44 9.10 -31.31
N TYR A 93 11.71 9.83 -30.46
CA TYR A 93 11.76 11.29 -30.37
C TYR A 93 12.79 11.66 -29.30
N LEU A 94 13.92 12.23 -29.73
CA LEU A 94 15.09 12.41 -28.88
C LEU A 94 15.11 13.79 -28.21
N SER A 95 15.57 13.83 -26.95
CA SER A 95 15.90 15.05 -26.21
C SER A 95 14.73 16.04 -26.17
N ILE A 96 13.55 15.52 -25.82
CA ILE A 96 12.32 16.29 -25.77
C ILE A 96 12.30 17.28 -24.61
N TYR A 97 13.11 17.03 -23.58
CA TYR A 97 13.28 17.83 -22.38
C TYR A 97 14.63 17.52 -21.73
N SER A 98 15.18 18.47 -20.96
CA SER A 98 16.44 18.31 -20.22
C SER A 98 16.26 18.73 -18.77
N VAL A 99 16.87 17.99 -17.86
CA VAL A 99 16.68 18.12 -16.41
C VAL A 99 18.03 18.10 -15.70
N HIS A 100 18.22 18.95 -14.69
CA HIS A 100 19.43 18.96 -13.85
C HIS A 100 19.38 17.87 -12.77
N ALA A 101 20.54 17.49 -12.23
CA ALA A 101 20.67 16.40 -11.25
C ALA A 101 19.71 16.52 -10.04
N GLU A 102 19.49 17.73 -9.54
CA GLU A 102 18.60 18.01 -8.39
C GLU A 102 17.12 17.66 -8.65
N GLN A 103 16.73 17.62 -9.93
CA GLN A 103 15.34 17.38 -10.36
C GLN A 103 15.15 15.96 -10.92
N LEU A 104 16.15 15.09 -10.75
CA LEU A 104 16.17 13.74 -11.34
C LEU A 104 15.04 12.85 -10.82
N GLU A 105 14.73 12.91 -9.53
CA GLU A 105 13.64 12.10 -8.94
C GLU A 105 12.26 12.57 -9.43
N LEU A 106 12.06 13.88 -9.56
CA LEU A 106 10.84 14.44 -10.12
C LEU A 106 10.62 13.94 -11.56
N MET A 107 11.68 13.95 -12.37
CA MET A 107 11.66 13.43 -13.74
C MET A 107 11.30 11.94 -13.78
N ARG A 108 11.85 11.12 -12.87
CA ARG A 108 11.54 9.68 -12.78
C ARG A 108 10.07 9.44 -12.48
N ASN A 109 9.52 10.15 -11.50
CA ASN A 109 8.10 10.05 -11.14
C ASN A 109 7.20 10.37 -12.34
N ILE A 110 7.43 11.50 -13.01
CA ILE A 110 6.60 11.89 -14.16
C ILE A 110 6.77 10.92 -15.33
N CYS A 111 7.98 10.41 -15.58
CA CYS A 111 8.19 9.35 -16.56
C CYS A 111 7.33 8.11 -16.24
N ASN A 112 7.29 7.67 -14.98
CA ASN A 112 6.49 6.54 -14.54
C ASN A 112 4.99 6.81 -14.72
N GLN A 113 4.50 7.97 -14.28
CA GLN A 113 3.10 8.37 -14.43
C GLN A 113 2.67 8.43 -15.90
N CYS A 114 3.47 9.03 -16.77
CA CYS A 114 3.18 9.04 -18.20
C CYS A 114 3.18 7.61 -18.76
N ASN A 115 4.15 6.78 -18.39
CA ASN A 115 4.26 5.40 -18.87
C ASN A 115 3.06 4.52 -18.44
N LEU A 116 2.43 4.78 -17.30
CA LEU A 116 1.20 4.08 -16.89
C LEU A 116 0.02 4.36 -17.82
N ASN A 117 0.02 5.52 -18.49
CA ASN A 117 -1.08 5.99 -19.32
C ASN A 117 -0.78 5.91 -20.82
N THR A 118 0.42 5.48 -21.21
CA THR A 118 0.82 5.33 -22.61
C THR A 118 0.62 3.90 -23.11
N ASP A 119 -0.12 3.72 -24.20
CA ASP A 119 -0.29 2.40 -24.83
C ASP A 119 0.96 1.97 -25.62
N ASN A 120 1.37 2.80 -26.59
CA ASN A 120 2.39 2.44 -27.60
C ASN A 120 3.69 3.25 -27.49
N CYS A 121 3.76 4.22 -26.59
CA CYS A 121 4.94 5.03 -26.35
C CYS A 121 5.53 4.69 -24.97
N ARG A 122 6.84 4.85 -24.82
CA ARG A 122 7.53 4.81 -23.53
C ARG A 122 8.39 6.05 -23.40
N ILE A 123 8.20 6.78 -22.30
CA ILE A 123 9.04 7.90 -21.92
C ILE A 123 10.22 7.33 -21.13
N ILE A 124 11.43 7.61 -21.61
CA ILE A 124 12.68 7.13 -21.02
C ILE A 124 13.62 8.31 -20.86
N TYR A 125 14.67 8.15 -20.07
CA TYR A 125 15.71 9.16 -19.93
C TYR A 125 17.10 8.56 -20.08
N THR A 126 18.07 9.38 -20.46
CA THR A 126 19.49 9.07 -20.43
C THR A 126 20.24 10.15 -19.68
N ILE A 127 21.40 9.81 -19.10
CA ILE A 127 22.20 10.73 -18.30
C ILE A 127 23.48 11.05 -19.06
N GLU A 128 23.75 12.34 -19.26
CA GLU A 128 25.00 12.85 -19.81
C GLU A 128 25.97 13.16 -18.67
N ASN A 129 26.86 12.21 -18.38
CA ASN A 129 27.79 12.30 -17.24
C ASN A 129 28.71 13.53 -17.26
N ALA A 130 29.04 14.05 -18.45
CA ALA A 130 29.94 15.19 -18.58
C ALA A 130 29.33 16.50 -18.04
N ASN A 131 28.00 16.65 -18.12
CA ASN A 131 27.32 17.91 -17.85
C ASN A 131 26.33 17.79 -16.67
N GLY A 132 26.15 16.60 -16.11
CA GLY A 132 25.19 16.36 -15.01
C GLY A 132 23.72 16.54 -15.43
N THR A 133 23.43 16.43 -16.73
CA THR A 133 22.11 16.67 -17.30
C THR A 133 21.47 15.36 -17.74
N ALA A 134 20.22 15.14 -17.36
CA ALA A 134 19.40 14.06 -17.89
C ALA A 134 18.57 14.55 -19.08
N TYR A 135 18.49 13.75 -20.13
CA TYR A 135 17.66 14.02 -21.30
C TYR A 135 16.51 13.03 -21.37
N VAL A 136 15.31 13.55 -21.60
CA VAL A 136 14.10 12.75 -21.75
C VAL A 136 13.86 12.45 -23.23
N HIS A 137 13.45 11.23 -23.53
CA HIS A 137 13.15 10.74 -24.88
C HIS A 137 11.82 9.99 -24.86
N ILE A 138 11.14 9.92 -26.01
CA ILE A 138 9.96 9.07 -26.18
C ILE A 138 10.29 8.01 -27.23
N VAL A 139 10.03 6.74 -26.92
CA VAL A 139 10.32 5.62 -27.82
C VAL A 139 9.08 4.78 -28.08
N SER A 140 8.97 4.22 -29.28
CA SER A 140 7.88 3.32 -29.67
C SER A 140 8.41 2.20 -30.57
N GLY A 141 7.87 0.99 -30.40
CA GLY A 141 8.13 -0.15 -31.27
C GLY A 141 7.09 -0.22 -32.38
N LEU A 142 7.52 -0.26 -33.63
CA LEU A 142 6.65 -0.26 -34.81
C LEU A 142 6.79 -1.56 -35.59
N LEU A 143 5.65 -2.18 -35.89
CA LEU A 143 5.57 -3.27 -36.85
C LEU A 143 5.12 -2.71 -38.20
N LEU A 144 6.00 -2.77 -39.20
CA LEU A 144 5.82 -2.10 -40.48
C LEU A 144 5.21 -3.03 -41.54
N ASN A 145 4.38 -2.46 -42.41
CA ASN A 145 3.84 -3.13 -43.59
C ASN A 145 3.83 -2.16 -44.78
N ASP A 146 3.65 -2.68 -46.00
CA ASP A 146 3.79 -1.87 -47.22
C ASP A 146 2.64 -0.85 -47.43
N ILE A 147 1.53 -0.93 -46.69
CA ILE A 147 0.30 -0.17 -46.95
C ILE A 147 0.10 0.97 -45.95
N THR A 148 0.18 0.68 -44.65
CA THR A 148 -0.24 1.59 -43.58
C THR A 148 0.91 2.27 -42.86
N SER A 149 2.17 1.98 -43.21
CA SER A 149 3.33 2.50 -42.46
C SER A 149 3.50 4.01 -42.48
N SER A 150 3.05 4.73 -43.51
CA SER A 150 3.05 6.21 -43.51
C SER A 150 2.06 6.77 -42.50
N LEU A 151 0.84 6.22 -42.45
CA LEU A 151 -0.19 6.60 -41.49
C LEU A 151 0.24 6.22 -40.06
N LEU A 152 0.81 5.03 -39.89
CA LEU A 152 1.31 4.57 -38.59
C LEU A 152 2.42 5.49 -38.07
N LEU A 153 3.44 5.78 -38.88
CA LEU A 153 4.52 6.70 -38.50
C LEU A 153 3.98 8.08 -38.13
N LYS A 154 3.07 8.63 -38.93
CA LYS A 154 2.45 9.93 -38.65
C LYS A 154 1.71 9.91 -37.30
N ARG A 155 0.83 8.95 -37.09
CA ARG A 155 0.04 8.83 -35.84
C ARG A 155 0.94 8.65 -34.63
N THR A 156 1.96 7.79 -34.71
CA THR A 156 2.88 7.59 -33.59
C THR A 156 3.69 8.87 -33.30
N MET A 157 4.12 9.62 -34.32
CA MET A 157 4.80 10.90 -34.09
C MET A 157 3.86 11.95 -33.47
N GLU A 158 2.59 12.00 -33.89
CA GLU A 158 1.55 12.85 -33.27
C GLU A 158 1.32 12.47 -31.80
N ASP A 159 1.23 11.18 -31.48
CA ASP A 159 1.14 10.68 -30.11
C ASP A 159 2.39 11.06 -29.28
N MET A 160 3.59 10.97 -29.87
CA MET A 160 4.82 11.40 -29.21
C MET A 160 4.83 12.91 -28.92
N PHE A 161 4.28 13.76 -29.79
CA PHE A 161 4.13 15.19 -29.51
C PHE A 161 3.14 15.45 -28.38
N LEU A 162 2.00 14.73 -28.37
CA LEU A 162 1.04 14.81 -27.27
C LEU A 162 1.72 14.47 -25.93
N TRP A 163 2.42 13.34 -25.87
CA TRP A 163 3.09 12.90 -24.65
C TRP A 163 4.24 13.82 -24.23
N LYS A 164 4.96 14.43 -25.17
CA LYS A 164 5.90 15.51 -24.85
C LYS A 164 5.18 16.65 -24.12
N ASN A 165 4.07 17.14 -24.66
CA ASN A 165 3.35 18.26 -24.06
C ASN A 165 2.78 17.91 -22.68
N VAL A 166 2.25 16.68 -22.51
CA VAL A 166 1.77 16.19 -21.21
C VAL A 166 2.92 16.12 -20.20
N PHE A 167 4.07 15.57 -20.60
CA PHE A 167 5.26 15.48 -19.77
C PHE A 167 5.72 16.86 -19.32
N VAL A 168 5.94 17.78 -20.27
CA VAL A 168 6.43 19.15 -20.00
C VAL A 168 5.47 19.88 -19.07
N LYS A 169 4.16 19.83 -19.34
CA LYS A 169 3.16 20.49 -18.51
C LYS A 169 3.17 19.96 -17.08
N ARG A 170 3.17 18.64 -16.88
CA ARG A 170 3.23 18.05 -15.52
C ARG A 170 4.52 18.38 -14.80
N PHE A 171 5.63 18.39 -15.54
CA PHE A 171 6.93 18.73 -14.98
C PHE A 171 6.98 20.17 -14.48
N GLU A 172 6.45 21.12 -15.26
CA GLU A 172 6.34 22.52 -14.87
C GLU A 172 5.36 22.74 -13.71
N GLU A 173 4.25 21.99 -13.65
CA GLU A 173 3.30 22.03 -12.53
C GLU A 173 3.97 21.55 -11.24
N MET A 174 4.62 20.39 -11.26
CA MET A 174 5.25 19.83 -10.06
C MET A 174 6.51 20.59 -9.62
N ILE A 175 7.24 21.26 -10.53
CA ILE A 175 8.34 22.16 -10.12
C ILE A 175 7.80 23.30 -9.27
N LYS A 176 6.68 23.92 -9.65
CA LYS A 176 6.08 25.01 -8.87
C LYS A 176 5.65 24.55 -7.48
N ASP A 177 5.13 23.33 -7.38
CA ASP A 177 4.76 22.72 -6.10
C ASP A 177 6.01 22.39 -5.26
N ALA A 178 7.07 21.87 -5.89
CA ALA A 178 8.34 21.53 -5.25
C ALA A 178 9.15 22.76 -4.80
N GLU A 179 9.08 23.89 -5.51
CA GLU A 179 9.71 25.16 -5.09
C GLU A 179 9.14 25.68 -3.75
N THR A 180 7.97 25.20 -3.33
CA THR A 180 7.33 25.58 -2.05
C THR A 180 7.65 24.60 -0.92
N ILE A 181 8.00 23.35 -1.23
CA ILE A 181 8.08 22.22 -0.27
C ILE A 181 9.48 21.59 -0.22
N GLY A 182 10.37 21.94 -1.15
CA GLY A 182 11.66 21.28 -1.40
C GLY A 182 11.52 20.10 -2.37
N PHE A 183 12.64 19.70 -3.00
CA PHE A 183 12.69 18.54 -3.92
C PHE A 183 12.76 17.19 -3.17
N THR A 184 12.14 17.08 -1.99
CA THR A 184 12.03 15.83 -1.23
C THR A 184 11.28 14.75 -2.02
N ASP A 185 11.51 13.49 -1.67
CA ASP A 185 10.93 12.31 -2.33
C ASP A 185 9.40 12.28 -2.18
N ILE A 186 8.70 12.97 -3.09
CA ILE A 186 7.23 13.09 -3.11
C ILE A 186 6.56 11.70 -3.23
N GLU A 187 7.20 10.72 -3.89
CA GLU A 187 6.67 9.35 -3.96
C GLU A 187 6.71 8.72 -2.57
N ARG A 188 7.81 8.89 -1.82
CA ARG A 188 7.93 8.37 -0.47
C ARG A 188 7.02 9.06 0.53
N THR A 189 6.94 10.39 0.53
CA THR A 189 5.98 11.12 1.37
C THR A 189 4.54 10.76 1.00
N GLY A 190 4.24 10.59 -0.29
CA GLY A 190 2.97 10.08 -0.80
C GLY A 190 2.69 8.63 -0.39
N MET A 191 3.71 7.77 -0.35
CA MET A 191 3.62 6.40 0.15
C MET A 191 3.36 6.36 1.65
N ASP A 192 4.01 7.21 2.45
CA ASP A 192 3.83 7.27 3.90
C ASP A 192 2.43 7.81 4.25
N ILE A 193 1.96 8.85 3.55
CA ILE A 193 0.58 9.34 3.69
C ILE A 193 -0.42 8.29 3.22
N GLY A 194 -0.20 7.68 2.05
CA GLY A 194 -1.04 6.61 1.52
C GLY A 194 -1.07 5.39 2.44
N ARG A 195 0.05 5.08 3.10
CA ARG A 195 0.16 4.01 4.10
C ARG A 195 -0.63 4.34 5.36
N ASN A 196 -0.53 5.56 5.88
CA ASN A 196 -1.33 6.00 7.03
C ASN A 196 -2.83 5.95 6.72
N ILE A 197 -3.25 6.41 5.53
CA ILE A 197 -4.64 6.31 5.08
C ILE A 197 -5.08 4.85 5.00
N TYR A 198 -4.25 3.97 4.44
CA TYR A 198 -4.53 2.53 4.39
C TYR A 198 -4.72 1.95 5.79
N LEU A 199 -3.82 2.27 6.73
CA LEU A 199 -3.88 1.80 8.11
C LEU A 199 -5.15 2.28 8.81
N VAL A 200 -5.51 3.56 8.68
CA VAL A 200 -6.76 4.10 9.26
C VAL A 200 -7.99 3.41 8.66
N ARG A 201 -8.00 3.16 7.35
CA ARG A 201 -9.08 2.42 6.69
C ARG A 201 -9.20 0.98 7.18
N GLU A 202 -8.11 0.31 7.54
CA GLU A 202 -8.18 -1.02 8.14
C GLU A 202 -8.84 -1.05 9.51
N GLN A 203 -8.79 0.05 10.26
CA GLN A 203 -9.50 0.17 11.54
C GLN A 203 -11.01 0.40 11.36
N GLU A 204 -11.47 0.68 10.14
CA GLU A 204 -12.89 0.67 9.81
C GLU A 204 -13.40 -0.77 9.83
N MET A 205 -13.86 -1.22 11.01
CA MET A 205 -14.48 -2.54 11.13
C MET A 205 -15.62 -2.69 10.10
N LEU A 206 -15.52 -3.72 9.27
CA LEU A 206 -16.62 -4.34 8.55
C LEU A 206 -17.12 -5.52 9.40
N HIS A 207 -18.39 -5.92 9.28
CA HIS A 207 -18.86 -7.18 9.88
C HIS A 207 -18.30 -8.40 9.13
N GLN A 208 -16.98 -8.60 9.17
CA GLN A 208 -16.25 -9.73 8.61
C GLN A 208 -15.71 -10.63 9.72
N GLU A 209 -15.40 -11.89 9.36
CA GLU A 209 -14.76 -12.83 10.28
C GLU A 209 -13.40 -12.31 10.76
N THR A 210 -13.17 -12.46 12.05
CA THR A 210 -12.17 -11.79 12.88
C THR A 210 -10.72 -11.97 12.41
N GLY A 211 -9.97 -10.86 12.30
CA GLY A 211 -8.51 -10.89 12.24
C GLY A 211 -7.82 -9.52 12.19
N SER A 212 -6.88 -9.28 13.11
CA SER A 212 -5.72 -8.36 13.00
C SER A 212 -4.78 -8.62 14.20
N GLU A 213 -3.60 -9.23 14.04
CA GLU A 213 -2.26 -8.80 13.56
C GLU A 213 -1.29 -8.25 14.66
N TRP A 214 -0.55 -9.19 15.29
CA TRP A 214 0.71 -9.19 16.10
C TRP A 214 1.83 -8.28 15.57
N ARG A 215 3.00 -8.02 16.20
CA ARG A 215 4.20 -8.90 16.12
C ARG A 215 5.14 -8.95 17.37
N GLU A 216 6.38 -9.49 17.26
CA GLU A 216 7.37 -9.77 18.36
C GLU A 216 8.55 -8.78 18.48
N GLN A 217 9.05 -8.51 19.71
CA GLN A 217 10.25 -7.67 19.91
C GLN A 217 11.58 -8.44 19.78
N PRO A 218 12.68 -7.76 19.38
CA PRO A 218 13.96 -8.40 19.07
C PRO A 218 14.94 -8.58 20.24
N ASP A 219 14.60 -8.06 21.43
CA ASP A 219 15.51 -8.01 22.58
C ASP A 219 15.02 -8.94 23.73
N GLU A 220 13.71 -9.21 23.77
CA GLU A 220 13.03 -10.23 24.59
C GLU A 220 11.76 -10.63 23.80
N GLY A 221 11.59 -11.91 23.45
CA GLY A 221 10.44 -12.36 22.66
C GLY A 221 9.09 -12.16 23.37
N ILE A 222 7.98 -12.55 22.72
CA ILE A 222 6.66 -12.43 23.37
C ILE A 222 6.57 -13.47 24.48
N THR A 223 6.65 -13.00 25.73
CA THR A 223 6.32 -13.82 26.89
C THR A 223 4.82 -13.86 27.16
N ILE A 224 4.36 -14.88 27.90
CA ILE A 224 2.96 -14.97 28.35
C ILE A 224 2.55 -13.71 29.12
N LYS A 225 3.40 -13.22 30.01
CA LYS A 225 3.14 -11.99 30.78
C LYS A 225 2.95 -10.77 29.88
N ARG A 226 3.77 -10.64 28.84
CA ARG A 226 3.65 -9.55 27.87
C ARG A 226 2.38 -9.67 27.04
N LEU A 227 2.04 -10.88 26.58
CA LEU A 227 0.78 -11.18 25.90
C LEU A 227 -0.41 -10.79 26.79
N PHE A 228 -0.41 -11.17 28.07
CA PHE A 228 -1.49 -10.82 28.99
C PHE A 228 -1.63 -9.31 29.18
N ALA A 229 -0.52 -8.62 29.45
CA ALA A 229 -0.53 -7.19 29.77
C ALA A 229 -0.90 -6.31 28.57
N LYS A 230 -0.41 -6.65 27.37
CA LYS A 230 -0.59 -5.81 26.17
C LYS A 230 -1.77 -6.27 25.29
N ALA A 231 -2.13 -7.56 25.31
CA ALA A 231 -3.23 -8.10 24.47
C ALA A 231 -4.54 -8.10 25.20
N LEU A 232 -4.53 -8.70 26.38
CA LEU A 232 -5.74 -9.01 27.11
C LEU A 232 -6.08 -7.89 28.10
N GLY A 233 -5.20 -6.89 28.27
CA GLY A 233 -5.33 -5.86 29.29
C GLY A 233 -5.19 -6.39 30.72
N ILE A 234 -4.68 -7.63 30.88
CA ILE A 234 -4.55 -8.31 32.17
C ILE A 234 -3.14 -8.04 32.70
N SER A 235 -2.99 -7.00 33.51
CA SER A 235 -1.71 -6.59 34.09
C SER A 235 -1.23 -7.52 35.22
N HIS A 236 -2.14 -8.24 35.86
CA HIS A 236 -1.83 -9.16 36.95
C HIS A 236 -2.66 -10.44 36.84
N PHE A 237 -1.98 -11.58 36.68
CA PHE A 237 -2.59 -12.91 36.70
C PHE A 237 -1.72 -13.87 37.51
N LEU A 238 -2.34 -14.92 38.06
CA LEU A 238 -1.65 -16.00 38.77
C LEU A 238 -1.73 -17.28 37.94
N PRO A 239 -0.64 -17.74 37.30
CA PRO A 239 -0.61 -19.00 36.58
C PRO A 239 -0.89 -20.19 37.51
N ILE A 240 -1.71 -21.14 37.06
CA ILE A 240 -2.00 -22.39 37.81
C ILE A 240 -1.26 -23.55 37.15
N ARG A 241 -1.46 -23.73 35.85
CA ARG A 241 -0.87 -24.82 35.07
C ARG A 241 -0.87 -24.45 33.59
N MET A 242 0.14 -24.94 32.88
CA MET A 242 0.22 -24.84 31.44
C MET A 242 0.67 -26.17 30.82
N THR A 243 0.06 -26.54 29.71
CA THR A 243 0.50 -27.66 28.86
C THR A 243 0.69 -27.17 27.45
N VAL A 244 1.81 -27.53 26.82
CA VAL A 244 2.13 -27.24 25.43
C VAL A 244 2.04 -28.53 24.62
N VAL A 245 1.42 -28.45 23.45
CA VAL A 245 1.28 -29.56 22.49
C VAL A 245 1.77 -29.10 21.12
N THR A 246 2.81 -29.72 20.59
CA THR A 246 3.39 -29.42 19.27
C THR A 246 2.84 -30.35 18.18
N ASP A 247 3.13 -30.02 16.91
CA ASP A 247 2.68 -30.76 15.72
C ASP A 247 3.18 -32.21 15.64
N ASP A 248 4.34 -32.50 16.24
CA ASP A 248 4.88 -33.85 16.44
C ASP A 248 4.16 -34.65 17.56
N ARG A 249 3.08 -34.08 18.12
CA ARG A 249 2.29 -34.62 19.24
C ARG A 249 3.07 -34.76 20.55
N ASN A 250 4.20 -34.08 20.69
CA ASN A 250 4.87 -33.97 21.97
C ASN A 250 4.01 -33.15 22.94
N VAL A 251 3.87 -33.64 24.18
CA VAL A 251 3.07 -32.99 25.23
C VAL A 251 3.98 -32.68 26.40
N ARG A 252 4.15 -31.39 26.69
CA ARG A 252 5.02 -30.90 27.75
C ARG A 252 4.23 -30.08 28.77
N LYS A 253 4.44 -30.36 30.06
CA LYS A 253 3.97 -29.50 31.15
C LYS A 253 5.02 -28.42 31.43
N VAL A 254 4.56 -27.19 31.69
CA VAL A 254 5.43 -26.07 32.04
C VAL A 254 5.32 -25.82 33.54
N ASP A 255 6.47 -25.70 34.21
CA ASP A 255 6.55 -25.39 35.64
C ASP A 255 5.88 -24.03 35.91
N ALA A 256 5.06 -23.97 36.97
CA ALA A 256 4.21 -22.81 37.26
C ALA A 256 5.00 -21.48 37.33
N ASP A 257 6.18 -21.54 37.93
CA ASP A 257 7.11 -20.43 38.16
C ASP A 257 7.67 -19.85 36.86
N ARG A 258 7.68 -20.65 35.79
CA ARG A 258 8.22 -20.31 34.47
C ARG A 258 7.16 -19.88 33.47
N ILE A 259 5.87 -20.11 33.76
CA ILE A 259 4.77 -19.83 32.81
C ILE A 259 4.77 -18.36 32.37
N SER A 260 4.92 -17.43 33.31
CA SER A 260 4.82 -15.99 33.00
C SER A 260 5.90 -15.50 32.04
N GLU A 261 7.11 -16.03 32.17
CA GLU A 261 8.29 -15.62 31.38
C GLU A 261 8.56 -16.57 30.19
N LEU A 262 7.63 -17.50 29.91
CA LEU A 262 7.73 -18.40 28.76
C LEU A 262 7.61 -17.60 27.46
N GLU A 263 8.65 -17.65 26.62
CA GLU A 263 8.69 -17.05 25.29
C GLU A 263 7.95 -17.93 24.27
N LEU A 264 7.00 -17.36 23.53
CA LEU A 264 6.15 -18.09 22.59
C LEU A 264 6.94 -18.56 21.34
N SER A 265 7.87 -17.74 20.85
CA SER A 265 8.67 -18.07 19.65
C SER A 265 9.45 -19.38 19.82
N ALA A 266 9.94 -19.64 21.04
CA ALA A 266 10.76 -20.80 21.37
C ALA A 266 10.01 -22.14 21.21
N GLU A 267 8.66 -22.12 21.18
CA GLU A 267 7.86 -23.31 20.92
C GLU A 267 7.78 -23.66 19.42
N LEU A 268 8.16 -22.74 18.53
CA LEU A 268 8.18 -22.94 17.09
C LEU A 268 9.58 -22.88 16.48
N ILE A 269 10.48 -22.07 17.06
CA ILE A 269 11.75 -21.67 16.47
C ILE A 269 12.91 -22.13 17.36
N ALA A 270 13.88 -22.82 16.76
CA ALA A 270 15.18 -23.08 17.36
C ALA A 270 16.27 -22.88 16.31
N GLU A 271 17.44 -22.40 16.73
CA GLU A 271 18.60 -22.17 15.84
C GLU A 271 18.28 -21.31 14.60
N GLY A 272 17.36 -20.35 14.75
CA GLY A 272 16.96 -19.43 13.67
C GLY A 272 16.12 -20.07 12.57
N LYS A 273 15.48 -21.22 12.83
CA LYS A 273 14.59 -21.92 11.90
C LYS A 273 13.35 -22.45 12.60
N PHE A 274 12.26 -22.63 11.85
CA PHE A 274 11.10 -23.34 12.35
C PHE A 274 11.42 -24.83 12.56
N VAL A 275 11.35 -25.27 13.81
CA VAL A 275 11.43 -26.69 14.20
C VAL A 275 10.06 -27.34 14.35
N HIS A 276 9.03 -26.52 14.64
CA HIS A 276 7.63 -26.94 14.65
C HIS A 276 6.80 -26.03 13.74
N ARG A 277 5.79 -26.61 13.08
CA ARG A 277 4.80 -25.85 12.30
C ARG A 277 3.70 -25.28 13.17
N THR A 278 3.30 -25.98 14.22
CA THR A 278 2.29 -25.49 15.15
C THR A 278 2.60 -25.89 16.59
N ALA A 279 2.13 -25.07 17.54
CA ALA A 279 2.16 -25.38 18.97
C ALA A 279 0.88 -24.85 19.63
N THR A 280 0.25 -25.61 20.51
CA THR A 280 -0.96 -25.21 21.23
C THR A 280 -0.72 -25.25 22.73
N LEU A 281 -0.87 -24.11 23.39
CA LEU A 281 -0.68 -23.93 24.82
C LEU A 281 -2.05 -23.81 25.49
N PHE A 282 -2.29 -24.66 26.48
CA PHE A 282 -3.46 -24.61 27.34
C PHE A 282 -3.06 -24.05 28.69
N LEU A 283 -3.51 -22.84 29.02
CA LEU A 283 -3.20 -22.15 30.26
C LEU A 283 -4.44 -22.05 31.16
N SER A 284 -4.28 -22.44 32.43
CA SER A 284 -5.23 -22.13 33.50
C SER A 284 -4.64 -21.08 34.44
N TYR A 285 -5.41 -20.06 34.80
CA TYR A 285 -4.94 -18.96 35.65
C TYR A 285 -6.07 -18.37 36.51
N PHE A 286 -5.70 -17.64 37.55
CA PHE A 286 -6.61 -16.75 38.28
C PHE A 286 -6.40 -15.30 37.86
N ASP A 287 -7.52 -14.61 37.61
CA ASP A 287 -7.57 -13.16 37.47
C ASP A 287 -7.71 -12.55 38.87
N ARG A 288 -6.91 -11.54 39.22
CA ARG A 288 -6.99 -10.90 40.54
C ARG A 288 -8.37 -10.29 40.83
N ILE A 289 -9.11 -9.88 39.81
CA ILE A 289 -10.47 -9.34 39.97
C ILE A 289 -11.47 -10.44 40.38
N MET A 290 -11.19 -11.70 40.01
CA MET A 290 -11.99 -12.88 40.38
C MET A 290 -11.08 -14.02 40.85
N ALA A 291 -10.37 -13.80 41.95
CA ALA A 291 -9.34 -14.71 42.46
C ALA A 291 -9.83 -16.13 42.78
N GLU A 292 -11.15 -16.34 42.89
CA GLU A 292 -11.75 -17.63 43.23
C GLU A 292 -12.21 -18.46 42.01
N LYS A 293 -12.11 -17.92 40.78
CA LYS A 293 -12.54 -18.64 39.56
C LYS A 293 -11.39 -18.87 38.59
N GLU A 294 -11.09 -20.14 38.37
CA GLU A 294 -10.15 -20.58 37.35
C GLU A 294 -10.63 -20.14 35.96
N ARG A 295 -9.80 -19.38 35.25
CA ARG A 295 -9.96 -19.05 33.84
C ARG A 295 -9.10 -19.95 32.99
N ARG A 296 -9.53 -20.14 31.74
CA ARG A 296 -8.81 -20.92 30.74
C ARG A 296 -8.55 -20.10 29.49
N LEU A 297 -7.31 -20.17 29.04
CA LEU A 297 -6.82 -19.57 27.82
C LEU A 297 -6.23 -20.66 26.93
N ILE A 298 -6.60 -20.63 25.65
CA ILE A 298 -5.97 -21.45 24.61
C ILE A 298 -5.14 -20.49 23.77
N ILE A 299 -3.86 -20.81 23.57
CA ILE A 299 -2.96 -20.05 22.70
C ILE A 299 -2.48 -21.02 21.63
N HIS A 300 -2.85 -20.78 20.38
CA HIS A 300 -2.40 -21.56 19.23
C HIS A 300 -1.34 -20.77 18.47
N LEU A 301 -0.21 -21.41 18.18
CA LEU A 301 0.91 -20.87 17.45
C LEU A 301 1.01 -21.60 16.10
N SER A 302 1.23 -20.86 15.01
CA SER A 302 1.41 -21.41 13.67
C SER A 302 2.56 -20.72 12.95
N ALA A 303 3.53 -21.47 12.46
CA ALA A 303 4.59 -20.93 11.62
C ALA A 303 4.03 -20.35 10.32
N GLU A 304 4.55 -19.21 9.88
CA GLU A 304 4.20 -18.54 8.62
C GLU A 304 5.46 -18.45 7.73
N GLN A 305 5.34 -17.78 6.58
CA GLN A 305 6.51 -17.52 5.72
C GLN A 305 7.44 -16.50 6.37
N GLY A 306 8.74 -16.65 6.16
CA GLY A 306 9.79 -15.72 6.60
C GLY A 306 10.76 -15.40 5.47
N ASP A 307 11.69 -14.49 5.74
CA ASP A 307 12.82 -14.18 4.87
C ASP A 307 14.16 -14.44 5.58
N GLU A 308 15.27 -14.08 4.93
CA GLU A 308 16.62 -14.28 5.47
C GLU A 308 16.90 -13.49 6.77
N ARG A 309 16.04 -12.53 7.12
CA ARG A 309 16.22 -11.61 8.25
C ARG A 309 15.17 -11.79 9.34
N THR A 310 13.98 -12.28 9.01
CA THR A 310 12.86 -12.38 9.95
C THR A 310 11.99 -13.61 9.66
N LEU A 311 11.70 -14.38 10.71
CA LEU A 311 10.70 -15.44 10.66
C LEU A 311 9.38 -14.93 11.22
N TYR A 312 8.26 -15.21 10.55
CA TYR A 312 6.94 -14.81 11.02
C TYR A 312 6.14 -16.02 11.51
N TYR A 313 5.35 -15.85 12.56
CA TYR A 313 4.47 -16.90 13.08
C TYR A 313 3.19 -16.30 13.66
N ARG A 314 2.05 -16.97 13.54
CA ARG A 314 0.77 -16.50 14.08
C ARG A 314 0.54 -17.02 15.50
N ILE A 315 -0.01 -16.18 16.36
CA ILE A 315 -0.51 -16.46 17.70
C ILE A 315 -2.03 -16.22 17.68
N THR A 316 -2.81 -17.22 18.04
CA THR A 316 -4.26 -17.14 18.17
C THR A 316 -4.64 -17.46 19.60
N VAL A 317 -5.16 -16.46 20.31
CA VAL A 317 -5.56 -16.53 21.69
C VAL A 317 -7.08 -16.66 21.77
N THR A 318 -7.56 -17.59 22.58
CA THR A 318 -8.98 -17.75 22.89
C THR A 318 -9.16 -17.91 24.39
N GLN A 319 -9.74 -16.88 25.03
CA GLN A 319 -10.19 -16.97 26.40
C GLN A 319 -11.58 -17.58 26.42
N LEU A 320 -11.71 -18.71 27.12
CA LEU A 320 -12.98 -19.40 27.22
C LEU A 320 -13.94 -18.63 28.16
N PRO A 321 -15.22 -18.48 27.79
CA PRO A 321 -16.20 -17.79 28.62
C PRO A 321 -16.49 -18.59 29.89
N LEU A 322 -16.71 -17.87 30.99
CA LEU A 322 -17.24 -18.46 32.20
C LEU A 322 -18.74 -18.71 32.04
N SER A 323 -19.19 -19.90 32.45
CA SER A 323 -20.61 -20.22 32.47
C SER A 323 -21.40 -19.22 33.33
N ALA A 324 -22.63 -18.94 32.89
CA ALA A 324 -23.55 -18.10 33.64
C ALA A 324 -23.92 -18.78 34.97
N GLN A 325 -23.76 -18.05 36.07
CA GLN A 325 -24.06 -18.50 37.43
C GLN A 325 -24.52 -17.30 38.29
N LYS A 326 -25.04 -17.55 39.50
CA LYS A 326 -25.49 -16.46 40.39
C LYS A 326 -24.41 -15.41 40.68
N ALA A 327 -23.16 -15.85 40.83
CA ALA A 327 -22.00 -14.97 41.01
C ALA A 327 -21.41 -14.44 39.69
N ASN A 328 -21.95 -14.85 38.53
CA ASN A 328 -21.52 -14.43 37.19
C ASN A 328 -22.73 -14.35 36.23
N PRO A 329 -23.60 -13.34 36.38
CA PRO A 329 -24.86 -13.23 35.63
C PRO A 329 -24.64 -13.11 34.12
N VAL A 330 -25.64 -13.54 33.34
CA VAL A 330 -25.65 -13.44 31.87
C VAL A 330 -25.46 -11.99 31.41
N GLY A 331 -24.58 -11.78 30.43
CA GLY A 331 -24.34 -10.48 29.81
C GLY A 331 -23.15 -9.73 30.39
N THR A 332 -22.46 -10.30 31.39
CA THR A 332 -21.17 -9.78 31.87
C THR A 332 -20.06 -10.10 30.86
N ASP A 333 -18.97 -9.33 30.88
CA ASP A 333 -17.80 -9.58 30.01
C ASP A 333 -17.17 -10.96 30.26
N ASN A 334 -17.38 -11.53 31.44
CA ASN A 334 -16.95 -12.88 31.79
C ASN A 334 -17.65 -13.97 30.99
N ASN A 335 -18.85 -13.72 30.47
CA ASN A 335 -19.57 -14.68 29.63
C ASN A 335 -19.22 -14.55 28.15
N LYS A 336 -18.38 -13.57 27.78
CA LYS A 336 -17.96 -13.36 26.40
C LYS A 336 -16.68 -14.15 26.14
N THR A 337 -16.63 -14.77 24.96
CA THR A 337 -15.37 -15.31 24.43
C THR A 337 -14.52 -14.14 23.99
N ILE A 338 -13.27 -14.09 24.45
CA ILE A 338 -12.27 -13.17 23.89
C ILE A 338 -11.45 -14.00 22.91
N ALA A 339 -11.48 -13.65 21.64
CA ALA A 339 -10.66 -14.30 20.61
C ALA A 339 -9.84 -13.23 19.90
N LEU A 340 -8.53 -13.46 19.81
CA LEU A 340 -7.56 -12.56 19.19
C LEU A 340 -6.63 -13.41 18.32
N SER A 341 -6.33 -12.98 17.10
CA SER A 341 -5.45 -13.72 16.20
C SER A 341 -4.47 -12.80 15.50
N THR A 342 -3.20 -13.22 15.45
CA THR A 342 -2.16 -12.20 15.48
C THR A 342 -0.79 -12.65 15.01
N LEU A 343 -0.11 -11.91 14.14
CA LEU A 343 1.16 -12.33 13.50
C LEU A 343 2.41 -11.83 14.26
N ALA A 344 3.24 -12.68 14.84
CA ALA A 344 4.56 -12.39 15.43
C ALA A 344 5.73 -12.44 14.44
N ALA A 345 6.85 -11.77 14.77
CA ALA A 345 8.05 -11.61 13.96
C ALA A 345 9.32 -11.81 14.81
N HIS A 346 10.08 -12.84 14.50
CA HIS A 346 11.33 -13.17 15.15
C HIS A 346 12.51 -12.68 14.29
N ASP A 347 13.23 -11.63 14.72
CA ASP A 347 14.37 -11.06 13.98
C ASP A 347 15.62 -11.94 14.18
N LEU A 348 16.14 -12.47 13.07
CA LEU A 348 17.29 -13.39 13.07
C LEU A 348 18.63 -12.67 13.26
N ARG A 349 18.67 -11.34 13.22
CA ARG A 349 19.91 -10.57 13.37
C ARG A 349 20.22 -10.32 14.84
N PRO A 350 21.49 -10.30 15.27
CA PRO A 350 21.85 -9.93 16.64
C PRO A 350 21.51 -8.46 16.95
N ALA A 351 21.13 -8.17 18.19
CA ALA A 351 20.86 -6.80 18.67
C ALA A 351 22.00 -5.83 18.41
N GLN A 352 23.24 -6.27 18.62
CA GLN A 352 24.43 -5.45 18.40
C GLN A 352 24.55 -4.95 16.95
N ARG A 353 24.28 -5.83 15.97
CA ARG A 353 24.37 -5.50 14.55
C ARG A 353 23.34 -4.43 14.14
N ARG A 354 22.16 -4.47 14.74
CA ARG A 354 21.09 -3.47 14.51
C ARG A 354 21.44 -2.11 15.11
N THR A 355 22.01 -2.12 16.33
CA THR A 355 22.51 -0.91 16.99
C THR A 355 23.64 -0.27 16.19
N ASP A 356 24.53 -1.08 15.61
CA ASP A 356 25.64 -0.58 14.79
C ASP A 356 25.16 -0.01 13.45
N GLU A 357 24.15 -0.64 12.81
CA GLU A 357 23.48 -0.12 11.61
C GLU A 357 22.84 1.26 11.88
N PHE A 358 22.12 1.41 12.99
CA PHE A 358 21.57 2.71 13.40
C PHE A 358 22.68 3.75 13.65
N ARG A 359 23.74 3.38 14.39
CA ARG A 359 24.85 4.30 14.69
C ARG A 359 25.54 4.80 13.42
N TYR A 360 25.64 3.95 12.40
CA TYR A 360 26.17 4.33 11.10
C TYR A 360 25.29 5.41 10.44
N LEU A 361 23.99 5.12 10.27
CA LEU A 361 23.03 6.05 9.66
C LEU A 361 22.94 7.39 10.42
N TRP A 362 22.93 7.33 11.75
CA TRP A 362 22.92 8.51 12.60
C TRP A 362 24.17 9.37 12.42
N LYS A 363 25.35 8.75 12.31
CA LYS A 363 26.60 9.48 12.05
C LYS A 363 26.61 10.14 10.68
N GLU A 364 26.11 9.47 9.64
CA GLU A 364 25.98 10.06 8.31
C GLU A 364 25.04 11.27 8.33
N ALA A 365 23.86 11.14 8.95
CA ALA A 365 22.91 12.24 9.07
C ALA A 365 23.48 13.44 9.84
N MET A 366 24.20 13.19 10.94
CA MET A 366 24.88 14.23 11.72
C MET A 366 26.02 14.91 10.95
N ALA A 367 26.80 14.15 10.17
CA ALA A 367 27.86 14.70 9.33
C ALA A 367 27.27 15.60 8.23
N LYS A 368 26.20 15.13 7.58
CA LYS A 368 25.49 15.88 6.55
C LYS A 368 24.88 17.17 7.10
N LEU A 369 24.29 17.12 8.30
CA LEU A 369 23.81 18.32 9.01
C LEU A 369 24.93 19.35 9.22
N GLY A 370 26.12 18.90 9.63
CA GLY A 370 27.26 19.77 9.88
C GLY A 370 27.89 20.39 8.62
N HIS A 371 27.83 19.71 7.48
CA HIS A 371 28.44 20.16 6.23
C HIS A 371 27.49 20.92 5.31
N GLU A 372 26.23 20.49 5.22
CA GLU A 372 25.27 20.93 4.20
C GLU A 372 24.03 21.62 4.80
N GLY A 373 23.88 21.62 6.13
CA GLY A 373 22.76 22.25 6.82
C GLY A 373 21.48 21.41 6.84
N ILE A 374 20.50 21.82 7.66
CA ILE A 374 19.28 21.04 7.96
C ILE A 374 18.39 20.79 6.73
N ASP A 375 18.41 21.71 5.77
CA ASP A 375 17.59 21.65 4.57
C ASP A 375 18.04 20.54 3.61
N SER A 376 19.30 20.11 3.70
CA SER A 376 19.86 19.01 2.91
C SER A 376 19.42 17.62 3.39
N LEU A 377 18.89 17.52 4.61
CA LEU A 377 18.51 16.26 5.22
C LEU A 377 17.15 15.79 4.70
N THR A 378 17.06 14.49 4.39
CA THR A 378 15.79 13.79 4.16
C THR A 378 14.96 13.72 5.43
N ASP A 379 13.66 13.45 5.34
CA ASP A 379 12.78 13.34 6.51
C ASP A 379 13.26 12.29 7.53
N GLU A 380 13.85 11.19 7.06
CA GLU A 380 14.46 10.18 7.92
C GLU A 380 15.74 10.68 8.59
N GLU A 381 16.61 11.37 7.85
CA GLU A 381 17.80 11.98 8.43
C GLU A 381 17.43 13.07 9.45
N ARG A 382 16.39 13.87 9.17
CA ARG A 382 15.81 14.84 10.11
C ARG A 382 15.30 14.15 11.37
N LEU A 383 14.60 13.02 11.23
CA LEU A 383 14.15 12.20 12.36
C LEU A 383 15.34 11.69 13.20
N LEU A 384 16.41 11.25 12.54
CA LEU A 384 17.62 10.73 13.18
C LEU A 384 18.37 11.83 13.97
N VAL A 385 18.49 13.04 13.42
CA VAL A 385 19.23 14.14 14.07
C VAL A 385 18.41 14.96 15.06
N ALA A 386 17.08 14.99 14.92
CA ALA A 386 16.21 15.78 15.80
C ALA A 386 16.18 15.26 17.24
N CYS A 387 16.66 14.05 17.49
CA CYS A 387 16.54 13.44 18.80
C CYS A 387 17.58 13.98 19.80
N VAL A 388 17.10 14.51 20.94
CA VAL A 388 17.89 15.02 22.08
C VAL A 388 19.03 14.08 22.49
N ASN A 389 18.83 12.75 22.37
CA ASN A 389 19.90 11.79 22.51
C ASN A 389 19.81 10.64 21.46
N PRO A 390 20.93 9.95 21.17
CA PRO A 390 20.97 8.87 20.18
C PRO A 390 20.06 7.67 20.50
N GLN A 391 19.78 7.41 21.78
CA GLN A 391 18.92 6.31 22.20
C GLN A 391 17.45 6.57 21.88
N MET A 392 16.98 7.80 22.08
CA MET A 392 15.65 8.24 21.69
C MET A 392 15.50 8.21 20.17
N GLY A 393 16.53 8.63 19.42
CA GLY A 393 16.56 8.51 17.96
C GLY A 393 16.44 7.07 17.48
N TYR A 394 17.15 6.15 18.14
CA TYR A 394 17.03 4.73 17.85
C TYR A 394 15.61 4.21 18.09
N TYR A 395 15.02 4.52 19.24
CA TYR A 395 13.67 4.04 19.58
C TYR A 395 12.58 4.68 18.73
N LEU A 396 12.72 5.95 18.34
CA LEU A 396 11.78 6.61 17.43
C LEU A 396 11.86 6.00 16.03
N TYR A 397 13.06 5.86 15.47
CA TYR A 397 13.29 5.23 14.17
C TYR A 397 12.75 3.79 14.14
N ARG A 398 13.13 2.98 15.13
CA ARG A 398 12.66 1.58 15.24
C ARG A 398 11.18 1.50 15.51
N GLY A 399 10.64 2.36 16.39
CA GLY A 399 9.21 2.44 16.70
C GLY A 399 8.38 2.74 15.46
N LYS A 400 8.78 3.73 14.65
CA LYS A 400 8.12 4.08 13.39
C LYS A 400 8.23 2.98 12.33
N MET A 401 9.40 2.36 12.19
CA MET A 401 9.56 1.19 11.31
C MET A 401 8.63 0.03 11.68
N LEU A 402 8.53 -0.26 12.98
CA LEU A 402 7.67 -1.31 13.52
C LEU A 402 6.20 -0.94 13.30
N PHE A 403 5.81 0.30 13.59
CA PHE A 403 4.46 0.82 13.33
C PHE A 403 4.05 0.63 11.86
N ASN A 404 4.89 1.06 10.91
CA ASN A 404 4.63 0.93 9.48
C ASN A 404 4.48 -0.53 9.02
N ARG A 405 5.16 -1.45 9.72
CA ARG A 405 5.08 -2.91 9.51
C ARG A 405 3.95 -3.58 10.29
N LYS A 406 3.10 -2.80 10.98
CA LYS A 406 2.00 -3.24 11.85
C LYS A 406 2.44 -4.01 13.12
N CYS A 407 3.68 -3.86 13.53
CA CYS A 407 4.23 -4.41 14.77
C CYS A 407 3.82 -3.55 15.98
N PHE A 408 2.52 -3.48 16.30
CA PHE A 408 1.97 -2.47 17.22
C PHE A 408 2.38 -2.65 18.68
N VAL A 409 2.54 -3.88 19.18
CA VAL A 409 2.94 -4.13 20.58
C VAL A 409 4.40 -3.73 20.82
N GLU A 410 5.24 -3.88 19.81
CA GLU A 410 6.65 -3.52 19.85
C GLU A 410 6.85 -2.04 19.61
N ALA A 411 6.13 -1.51 18.61
CA ALA A 411 6.10 -0.10 18.33
C ALA A 411 5.66 0.67 19.56
N VAL A 412 4.53 0.31 20.19
CA VAL A 412 4.02 1.03 21.36
C VAL A 412 5.02 1.05 22.51
N ALA A 413 5.75 -0.04 22.78
CA ALA A 413 6.72 -0.04 23.87
C ALA A 413 7.91 0.90 23.61
N LEU A 414 8.41 0.97 22.37
CA LEU A 414 9.48 1.91 22.01
C LEU A 414 8.95 3.36 21.94
N LEU A 415 7.76 3.53 21.37
CA LEU A 415 7.12 4.83 21.21
C LEU A 415 6.68 5.42 22.56
N GLU A 416 6.22 4.61 23.52
CA GLU A 416 5.90 5.05 24.89
C GLU A 416 7.14 5.62 25.58
N TYR A 417 8.29 4.96 25.42
CA TYR A 417 9.55 5.51 25.93
C TYR A 417 9.86 6.87 25.30
N VAL A 418 9.74 6.97 23.97
CA VAL A 418 9.97 8.23 23.25
C VAL A 418 8.98 9.31 23.70
N TYR A 419 7.70 8.98 23.83
CA TYR A 419 6.64 9.87 24.31
C TYR A 419 6.97 10.42 25.70
N HIS A 420 7.26 9.56 26.67
CA HIS A 420 7.58 9.99 28.03
C HIS A 420 8.85 10.83 28.08
N THR A 421 9.82 10.54 27.21
CA THR A 421 11.02 11.36 27.07
C THR A 421 10.67 12.73 26.51
N LEU A 422 9.95 12.82 25.39
CA LEU A 422 9.54 14.07 24.74
C LEU A 422 8.65 14.93 25.65
N GLN A 423 7.73 14.31 26.38
CA GLN A 423 6.81 14.99 27.30
C GLN A 423 7.54 15.78 28.39
N GLN A 424 8.67 15.28 28.88
CA GLN A 424 9.46 15.97 29.91
C GLN A 424 10.08 17.29 29.43
N TYR A 425 10.25 17.46 28.12
CA TYR A 425 10.88 18.63 27.52
C TYR A 425 9.87 19.60 26.86
N LEU A 426 8.58 19.24 26.77
CA LEU A 426 7.57 19.96 25.99
C LEU A 426 7.43 21.48 26.25
N PRO A 427 7.67 22.04 27.46
CA PRO A 427 7.59 23.49 27.67
C PRO A 427 8.74 24.30 27.04
N GLN A 428 9.80 23.64 26.54
CA GLN A 428 11.10 24.28 26.23
C GLN A 428 11.58 24.04 24.78
N GLN A 429 10.72 23.55 23.88
CA GLN A 429 11.13 22.94 22.61
C GLN A 429 10.89 23.81 21.36
N GLN A 430 11.68 23.54 20.31
CA GLN A 430 11.50 24.08 18.95
C GLN A 430 10.31 23.41 18.23
N PRO A 431 9.71 24.05 17.22
CA PRO A 431 8.52 23.57 16.51
C PRO A 431 8.63 22.14 15.96
N GLU A 432 9.79 21.72 15.42
CA GLU A 432 9.95 20.37 14.85
C GLU A 432 9.78 19.27 15.91
N MET A 433 10.19 19.53 17.15
CA MET A 433 10.08 18.56 18.22
C MET A 433 8.65 18.39 18.73
N GLN A 434 7.86 19.47 18.68
CA GLN A 434 6.42 19.37 18.94
C GLN A 434 5.72 18.51 17.88
N GLN A 435 6.14 18.61 16.62
CA GLN A 435 5.61 17.78 15.55
C GLN A 435 5.86 16.28 15.81
N TYR A 436 7.08 15.90 16.22
CA TYR A 436 7.36 14.50 16.57
C TYR A 436 6.57 14.03 17.79
N PHE A 437 6.34 14.88 18.79
CA PHE A 437 5.49 14.53 19.93
C PHE A 437 4.07 14.16 19.49
N PHE A 438 3.48 14.94 18.58
CA PHE A 438 2.16 14.65 18.03
C PHE A 438 2.15 13.40 17.15
N GLU A 439 3.16 13.20 16.31
CA GLU A 439 3.30 12.00 15.48
C GLU A 439 3.45 10.73 16.32
N VAL A 440 4.27 10.77 17.38
CA VAL A 440 4.42 9.66 18.33
C VAL A 440 3.11 9.38 19.06
N SER A 441 2.41 10.42 19.51
CA SER A 441 1.11 10.27 20.17
C SER A 441 0.08 9.62 19.23
N TYR A 442 0.06 10.00 17.95
CA TYR A 442 -0.77 9.36 16.93
C TYR A 442 -0.44 7.87 16.79
N MET A 443 0.84 7.54 16.60
CA MET A 443 1.26 6.15 16.43
C MET A 443 0.93 5.30 17.67
N ILE A 444 1.11 5.82 18.88
CA ILE A 444 0.74 5.12 20.13
C ILE A 444 -0.77 4.91 20.21
N GLY A 445 -1.56 5.95 19.94
CA GLY A 445 -3.01 5.89 19.93
C GLY A 445 -3.51 4.81 18.97
N TYR A 446 -3.05 4.86 17.73
CA TYR A 446 -3.33 3.85 16.71
C TYR A 446 -2.93 2.44 17.19
N CYS A 447 -1.71 2.28 17.73
CA CYS A 447 -1.25 0.98 18.25
C CYS A 447 -2.22 0.44 19.31
N TYR A 448 -2.65 1.27 20.26
CA TYR A 448 -3.58 0.83 21.30
C TYR A 448 -4.98 0.52 20.75
N ASN A 449 -5.46 1.25 19.74
CA ASN A 449 -6.72 0.95 19.07
C ASN A 449 -6.67 -0.43 18.39
N ALA A 450 -5.60 -0.69 17.63
CA ALA A 450 -5.37 -1.96 16.96
C ALA A 450 -5.28 -3.16 17.94
N LEU A 451 -4.89 -2.90 19.19
CA LEU A 451 -4.81 -3.91 20.25
C LEU A 451 -6.10 -4.03 21.07
N HIS A 452 -7.19 -3.39 20.65
CA HIS A 452 -8.47 -3.30 21.36
C HIS A 452 -8.36 -2.68 22.78
N GLN A 453 -7.30 -1.91 23.04
CA GLN A 453 -7.07 -1.18 24.29
C GLN A 453 -7.61 0.24 24.15
N TYR A 454 -8.91 0.35 23.89
CA TYR A 454 -9.54 1.60 23.48
C TYR A 454 -9.34 2.72 24.51
N ASP A 455 -9.49 2.45 25.81
CA ASP A 455 -9.29 3.44 26.89
C ASP A 455 -7.91 4.09 26.86
N ARG A 456 -6.87 3.32 26.53
CA ARG A 456 -5.51 3.86 26.39
C ARG A 456 -5.35 4.61 25.09
N SER A 457 -5.90 4.07 23.99
CA SER A 457 -5.90 4.73 22.69
C SER A 457 -6.52 6.13 22.77
N TYR A 458 -7.66 6.26 23.45
CA TYR A 458 -8.33 7.53 23.71
C TYR A 458 -7.41 8.60 24.25
N TYR A 459 -6.65 8.27 25.29
CA TYR A 459 -5.76 9.21 25.95
C TYR A 459 -4.79 9.85 24.96
N TYR A 460 -4.21 9.06 24.05
CA TYR A 460 -3.22 9.59 23.09
C TYR A 460 -3.86 10.28 21.88
N LEU A 461 -4.99 9.78 21.39
CA LEU A 461 -5.67 10.34 20.22
C LEU A 461 -6.42 11.64 20.52
N GLU A 462 -7.01 11.76 21.72
CA GLU A 462 -7.74 12.97 22.12
C GLU A 462 -6.81 14.20 22.21
N LEU A 463 -5.54 13.99 22.59
CA LEU A 463 -4.51 15.04 22.60
C LEU A 463 -4.29 15.70 21.22
N LEU A 464 -4.67 15.01 20.14
CA LEU A 464 -4.40 15.43 18.76
C LEU A 464 -5.55 16.21 18.13
N LEU A 465 -6.74 16.20 18.72
CA LEU A 465 -7.92 16.87 18.17
C LEU A 465 -7.72 18.37 17.90
N PRO A 466 -7.02 19.15 18.75
CA PRO A 466 -6.77 20.56 18.49
C PRO A 466 -5.92 20.84 17.24
N LEU A 467 -5.23 19.83 16.68
CA LEU A 467 -4.43 19.98 15.46
C LEU A 467 -5.29 20.02 14.19
N HIS A 468 -6.58 19.66 14.28
CA HIS A 468 -7.51 19.58 13.15
C HIS A 468 -6.99 18.75 11.96
N ASN A 469 -6.12 17.77 12.24
CA ASN A 469 -5.63 16.83 11.25
C ASN A 469 -6.69 15.76 10.98
N ILE A 470 -7.09 15.60 9.72
CA ILE A 470 -8.16 14.67 9.31
C ILE A 470 -7.79 13.23 9.67
N ILE A 471 -6.56 12.79 9.38
CA ILE A 471 -6.11 11.41 9.63
C ILE A 471 -6.17 11.07 11.13
N TYR A 472 -5.71 12.00 11.98
CA TYR A 472 -5.75 11.81 13.43
C TYR A 472 -7.19 11.77 13.96
N THR A 473 -8.06 12.58 13.35
CA THR A 473 -9.49 12.62 13.68
C THR A 473 -10.20 11.34 13.26
N GLU A 474 -9.89 10.80 12.07
CA GLU A 474 -10.41 9.51 11.60
C GLU A 474 -10.04 8.39 12.56
N GLU A 475 -8.78 8.33 13.00
CA GLU A 475 -8.34 7.29 13.93
C GLU A 475 -8.99 7.41 15.31
N TYR A 476 -9.18 8.64 15.81
CA TYR A 476 -9.95 8.89 17.03
C TYR A 476 -11.38 8.37 16.91
N ILE A 477 -12.04 8.59 15.78
CA ILE A 477 -13.39 8.09 15.51
C ILE A 477 -13.41 6.57 15.38
N ASN A 478 -12.41 5.97 14.75
CA ASN A 478 -12.28 4.52 14.72
C ASN A 478 -12.19 3.95 16.13
N CYS A 479 -11.33 4.50 16.99
CA CYS A 479 -11.22 4.12 18.39
C CYS A 479 -12.56 4.21 19.11
N MET A 480 -13.31 5.30 18.90
CA MET A 480 -14.61 5.48 19.52
C MET A 480 -15.64 4.43 19.11
N VAL A 481 -15.73 4.19 17.81
CA VAL A 481 -16.72 3.28 17.26
C VAL A 481 -16.36 1.83 17.61
N ASN A 482 -15.08 1.46 17.52
CA ASN A 482 -14.58 0.12 17.83
C ASN A 482 -14.71 -0.21 19.33
N GLY A 483 -14.50 0.79 20.19
CA GLY A 483 -14.71 0.68 21.63
C GLY A 483 -16.18 0.71 22.08
N GLY A 484 -17.12 0.93 21.16
CA GLY A 484 -18.55 0.99 21.48
C GLY A 484 -18.95 2.23 22.30
N ASP A 485 -18.20 3.32 22.22
CA ASP A 485 -18.48 4.53 22.99
C ASP A 485 -19.79 5.18 22.54
N LEU A 486 -20.64 5.45 23.53
CA LEU A 486 -21.96 6.05 23.33
C LEU A 486 -21.90 7.43 22.64
N ARG A 487 -20.80 8.18 22.83
CA ARG A 487 -20.57 9.52 22.29
C ARG A 487 -20.28 9.52 20.80
N ALA A 488 -19.75 8.42 20.26
CA ALA A 488 -19.26 8.32 18.88
C ALA A 488 -20.29 8.82 17.85
N TYR A 489 -21.55 8.42 18.02
CA TYR A 489 -22.64 8.81 17.11
C TYR A 489 -22.83 10.33 17.07
N GLY A 490 -22.88 10.99 18.23
CA GLY A 490 -23.11 12.43 18.31
C GLY A 490 -21.95 13.25 17.74
N ILE A 491 -20.71 12.80 17.96
CA ILE A 491 -19.52 13.45 17.40
C ILE A 491 -19.50 13.32 15.88
N ILE A 492 -19.78 12.13 15.35
CA ILE A 492 -19.85 11.92 13.89
C ILE A 492 -20.94 12.80 13.26
N GLU A 493 -22.12 12.91 13.88
CA GLU A 493 -23.19 13.80 13.40
C GLU A 493 -22.76 15.27 13.40
N GLY A 494 -22.12 15.73 14.47
CA GLY A 494 -21.58 17.10 14.55
C GLY A 494 -20.61 17.39 13.42
N LEU A 495 -19.64 16.49 13.18
CA LEU A 495 -18.67 16.64 12.10
C LEU A 495 -19.32 16.61 10.72
N LEU A 496 -20.29 15.72 10.48
CA LEU A 496 -21.04 15.68 9.22
C LEU A 496 -21.84 16.99 9.00
N GLN A 497 -22.39 17.58 10.06
CA GLN A 497 -23.09 18.86 10.00
C GLN A 497 -22.13 20.01 9.69
N GLU A 498 -20.97 20.06 10.36
CA GLU A 498 -19.91 21.03 10.09
C GLU A 498 -19.45 20.97 8.63
N LEU A 499 -19.14 19.77 8.13
CA LEU A 499 -18.76 19.55 6.73
C LEU A 499 -19.85 19.97 5.74
N SER A 500 -21.12 19.89 6.11
CA SER A 500 -22.24 20.29 5.26
C SER A 500 -22.42 21.81 5.22
N ASN A 501 -21.99 22.50 6.28
CA ASN A 501 -22.07 23.96 6.44
C ASN A 501 -20.83 24.70 5.93
N LEU A 502 -19.81 23.98 5.41
CA LEU A 502 -18.62 24.61 4.85
C LEU A 502 -18.96 25.58 3.70
N PRO A 503 -18.22 26.69 3.53
CA PRO A 503 -18.36 27.57 2.38
C PRO A 503 -18.12 26.82 1.06
N GLU A 504 -18.83 27.17 -0.03
CA GLU A 504 -18.67 26.52 -1.35
C GLU A 504 -17.22 26.49 -1.84
N LYS A 505 -16.42 27.52 -1.55
CA LYS A 505 -14.98 27.57 -1.88
C LYS A 505 -14.16 26.49 -1.19
N GLU A 506 -14.57 26.07 0.00
CA GLU A 506 -13.90 25.01 0.76
C GLU A 506 -14.41 23.61 0.40
N LYS A 507 -15.65 23.49 -0.10
CA LYS A 507 -16.20 22.23 -0.61
C LYS A 507 -15.45 21.69 -1.83
N VAL A 508 -14.77 22.55 -2.59
CA VAL A 508 -13.94 22.17 -3.74
C VAL A 508 -12.63 21.48 -3.32
N LYS A 509 -12.30 21.46 -2.01
CA LYS A 509 -11.10 20.79 -1.51
C LYS A 509 -11.31 19.27 -1.53
N ASN A 510 -10.56 18.59 -2.40
CA ASN A 510 -10.66 17.15 -2.67
C ASN A 510 -10.49 16.22 -1.45
N TYR A 511 -9.97 16.72 -0.32
CA TYR A 511 -9.72 15.91 0.87
C TYR A 511 -10.90 15.83 1.85
N PHE A 512 -11.94 16.66 1.72
CA PHE A 512 -13.12 16.58 2.61
C PHE A 512 -14.13 15.50 2.21
N GLU A 513 -14.21 15.15 0.93
CA GLU A 513 -15.14 14.12 0.46
C GLU A 513 -14.76 12.71 0.96
N PRO A 514 -13.48 12.28 0.92
CA PRO A 514 -13.06 11.02 1.54
C PRO A 514 -13.37 10.96 3.04
N PHE A 515 -13.16 12.06 3.77
CA PHE A 515 -13.46 12.14 5.20
C PHE A 515 -14.96 12.07 5.47
N ARG A 516 -15.79 12.74 4.67
CA ARG A 516 -17.26 12.62 4.74
C ARG A 516 -17.70 11.17 4.52
N ASN A 517 -17.12 10.49 3.53
CA ASN A 517 -17.43 9.09 3.22
C ASN A 517 -17.03 8.16 4.38
N PHE A 518 -15.86 8.37 4.97
CA PHE A 518 -15.43 7.71 6.21
C PHE A 518 -16.47 7.87 7.32
N LEU A 519 -16.88 9.10 7.63
CA LEU A 519 -17.87 9.40 8.68
C LEU A 519 -19.22 8.70 8.42
N LYS A 520 -19.68 8.69 7.17
CA LYS A 520 -20.92 7.98 6.78
C LYS A 520 -20.80 6.47 7.07
N ARG A 521 -19.69 5.84 6.67
CA ARG A 521 -19.45 4.40 6.92
C ARG A 521 -19.45 4.08 8.42
N ARG A 522 -18.75 4.88 9.22
CA ARG A 522 -18.71 4.70 10.69
C ARG A 522 -20.06 4.91 11.37
N LYS A 523 -20.84 5.90 10.93
CA LYS A 523 -22.22 6.10 11.40
C LYS A 523 -23.11 4.89 11.08
N ALA A 524 -23.05 4.39 9.84
CA ALA A 524 -23.83 3.23 9.43
C ALA A 524 -23.47 1.99 10.26
N TYR A 525 -22.17 1.76 10.49
CA TYR A 525 -21.70 0.67 11.37
C TYR A 525 -22.29 0.76 12.79
N ILE A 526 -22.27 1.96 13.41
CA ILE A 526 -22.87 2.17 14.74
C ILE A 526 -24.36 1.79 14.75
N LEU A 527 -25.12 2.17 13.71
CA LEU A 527 -26.55 1.87 13.62
C LEU A 527 -26.81 0.36 13.55
N VAL A 528 -25.96 -0.38 12.82
CA VAL A 528 -26.04 -1.84 12.73
C VAL A 528 -25.75 -2.49 14.08
N GLU A 529 -24.70 -2.09 14.78
CA GLU A 529 -24.33 -2.64 16.09
C GLU A 529 -25.37 -2.34 17.17
N ARG A 530 -26.01 -1.17 17.11
CA ARG A 530 -27.14 -0.80 17.98
C ARG A 530 -28.44 -1.53 17.60
N LYS A 531 -28.44 -2.36 16.56
CA LYS A 531 -29.61 -3.06 16.01
C LYS A 531 -30.71 -2.13 15.50
N SER A 532 -30.37 -0.88 15.20
CA SER A 532 -31.25 0.09 14.55
C SER A 532 -31.33 -0.18 13.04
N TYR A 533 -31.68 -1.41 12.68
CA TYR A 533 -31.54 -1.91 11.32
C TYR A 533 -32.32 -1.12 10.28
N ASP A 534 -33.50 -0.60 10.62
CA ASP A 534 -34.31 0.16 9.67
C ASP A 534 -33.66 1.52 9.35
N GLU A 535 -33.00 2.13 10.32
CA GLU A 535 -32.25 3.38 10.10
C GLU A 535 -30.96 3.10 9.32
N ALA A 536 -30.24 2.05 9.69
CA ALA A 536 -29.04 1.59 8.98
C ALA A 536 -29.34 1.29 7.50
N GLU A 537 -30.40 0.53 7.20
CA GLU A 537 -30.78 0.18 5.83
C GLU A 537 -31.12 1.41 4.99
N ARG A 538 -31.86 2.39 5.55
CA ARG A 538 -32.16 3.64 4.84
C ARG A 538 -30.89 4.41 4.46
N MET A 539 -29.91 4.43 5.37
CA MET A 539 -28.63 5.10 5.12
C MET A 539 -27.80 4.33 4.10
N LEU A 540 -27.62 3.03 4.29
CA LEU A 540 -26.82 2.15 3.43
C LEU A 540 -27.37 2.11 2.00
N ARG A 541 -28.70 2.09 1.81
CA ARG A 541 -29.31 2.13 0.47
C ARG A 541 -28.95 3.39 -0.32
N LYS A 542 -28.83 4.54 0.35
CA LYS A 542 -28.38 5.79 -0.29
C LYS A 542 -26.89 5.73 -0.66
N MET A 543 -26.09 5.03 0.13
CA MET A 543 -24.66 4.85 -0.08
C MET A 543 -24.32 3.89 -1.23
N ILE A 544 -25.28 3.10 -1.73
CA ILE A 544 -25.07 2.23 -2.91
C ILE A 544 -24.77 3.06 -4.17
N ASP A 545 -25.44 4.21 -4.31
CA ASP A 545 -25.28 5.09 -5.47
C ASP A 545 -23.99 5.94 -5.38
N GLU A 546 -23.20 5.80 -4.29
CA GLU A 546 -21.94 6.49 -4.06
C GLU A 546 -20.77 5.52 -4.35
N PRO A 547 -19.99 5.69 -5.44
CA PRO A 547 -19.00 4.70 -5.87
C PRO A 547 -17.99 4.29 -4.80
N GLU A 548 -17.57 5.22 -3.93
CA GLU A 548 -16.60 4.95 -2.85
C GLU A 548 -17.19 4.21 -1.64
N ASN A 549 -18.53 4.14 -1.52
CA ASN A 549 -19.22 3.53 -0.40
C ASN A 549 -20.05 2.29 -0.79
N ALA A 550 -20.20 2.02 -2.09
CA ALA A 550 -21.08 0.97 -2.60
C ALA A 550 -20.74 -0.43 -2.06
N ASP A 551 -19.47 -0.83 -2.09
CA ASP A 551 -19.03 -2.16 -1.61
C ASP A 551 -19.31 -2.34 -0.11
N PHE A 552 -18.97 -1.32 0.69
CA PHE A 552 -19.30 -1.26 2.12
C PHE A 552 -20.81 -1.41 2.33
N ALA A 553 -21.60 -0.64 1.59
CA ALA A 553 -23.04 -0.61 1.75
C ALA A 553 -23.70 -1.96 1.43
N ILE A 554 -23.26 -2.60 0.35
CA ILE A 554 -23.73 -3.93 -0.07
C ILE A 554 -23.40 -4.99 0.99
N HIS A 555 -22.17 -4.98 1.51
CA HIS A 555 -21.73 -5.92 2.53
C HIS A 555 -22.54 -5.82 3.82
N GLU A 556 -22.75 -4.60 4.32
CA GLU A 556 -23.49 -4.34 5.56
C GLU A 556 -24.99 -4.67 5.42
N LEU A 557 -25.60 -4.38 4.27
CA LEU A 557 -26.99 -4.76 3.98
C LEU A 557 -27.16 -6.29 4.00
N ALA A 558 -26.21 -7.03 3.42
CA ALA A 558 -26.23 -8.50 3.45
C ALA A 558 -26.10 -9.04 4.89
N TYR A 559 -25.29 -8.41 5.74
CA TYR A 559 -25.17 -8.77 7.14
C TYR A 559 -26.48 -8.52 7.92
N ILE A 560 -27.11 -7.35 7.74
CA ILE A 560 -28.41 -7.05 8.36
C ILE A 560 -29.46 -8.08 7.95
N GLN A 561 -29.50 -8.45 6.66
CA GLN A 561 -30.44 -9.45 6.16
C GLN A 561 -30.26 -10.81 6.88
N LYS A 562 -29.01 -11.31 6.97
CA LYS A 562 -28.71 -12.55 7.70
C LYS A 562 -29.14 -12.48 9.18
N LYS A 563 -28.95 -11.34 9.84
CA LYS A 563 -29.36 -11.16 11.25
C LYS A 563 -30.87 -11.07 11.44
N LYS A 564 -31.61 -10.56 10.46
CA LYS A 564 -33.08 -10.54 10.46
C LYS A 564 -33.66 -11.94 10.22
N GLU A 565 -33.03 -12.74 9.35
CA GLU A 565 -33.43 -14.13 9.05
C GLU A 565 -33.09 -15.12 10.18
N ALA A 566 -32.12 -14.80 11.04
CA ALA A 566 -31.74 -15.63 12.20
C ALA A 566 -32.60 -15.38 13.47
N LYS A 567 -33.61 -14.51 13.38
CA LYS A 567 -34.65 -14.31 14.39
C LYS A 567 -35.89 -15.10 14.00
#